data_AF-A0A3B3TKQ7-F1
#
_entry.id   AF-A0A3B3TKQ7-F1
#
_cell.length_a   1.000
_cell.length_b   1.000
_cell.length_c   1.000
_cell.angle_alpha   90.00
_cell.angle_beta   90.00
_cell.angle_gamma   90.00
#
_symmetry.space_group_name_H-M   'P 1'
#
loop_
_entity.id
_entity.type
_entity.pdbx_description
1 polymer ?
#
loop_
_entity_poly.entity_id
_entity_poly.type
_entity_poly.pdbx_seq_one_letter_code
_entity_poly.pdbx_strand_id
1 'polypeptide(L)'
;MRLGSSWRWQLSRAMRLALRLRRLCRPQEGGGRVGVRLTAAWRYGKLLLRSLYYNSLTNSDTLLDCAFEPVYWIVDNVTRWFGVVFVCLVVLLTSSVVIIVYLFVLPTIFSSYPAHWIAWHLCCGHWLLILVVFHYYKATTTSPGHPPKDKRDVPSVSICKKCITPKPPRTHHCSICSLCVLKMDHHCPWLNNCVGHLNHRYFFSFCLYMTLGCVYCSISSRNLFLDAYSAIEVSEFC
;
A
#
# COMPACT_ATOMS: atom_id res chain seq x y z
N MET A 1 6.89 21.11 48.39
CA MET A 1 8.14 21.90 48.33
C MET A 1 8.30 22.45 46.91
N ARG A 2 8.21 23.77 46.75
CA ARG A 2 8.52 24.49 45.50
C ARG A 2 10.03 24.67 45.42
N LEU A 3 10.65 24.36 44.28
CA LEU A 3 11.88 25.00 43.79
C LEU A 3 12.11 24.52 42.35
N GLY A 4 12.08 25.43 41.38
CA GLY A 4 12.41 25.07 39.99
C GLY A 4 11.91 25.98 38.86
N SER A 5 11.59 27.26 39.09
CA SER A 5 11.15 28.15 37.99
C SER A 5 11.85 29.51 37.90
N SER A 6 12.85 29.81 38.74
CA SER A 6 13.51 31.13 38.75
C SER A 6 14.41 31.39 37.53
N TRP A 7 15.18 30.40 37.09
CA TRP A 7 16.22 30.59 36.07
C TRP A 7 15.70 30.93 34.67
N ARG A 8 14.60 30.30 34.24
CA ARG A 8 14.00 30.53 32.90
C ARG A 8 13.44 31.95 32.74
N TRP A 9 12.90 32.52 33.81
CA TRP A 9 12.41 33.91 33.83
C TRP A 9 13.55 34.93 33.83
N GLN A 10 14.63 34.65 34.56
CA GLN A 10 15.86 35.46 34.59
C GLN A 10 16.52 35.49 33.20
N LEU A 11 16.68 34.32 32.55
CA LEU A 11 17.20 34.20 31.17
C LEU A 11 16.34 34.93 30.15
N SER A 12 15.01 34.83 30.26
CA SER A 12 14.10 35.51 29.34
C SER A 12 14.14 37.02 29.49
N ARG A 13 14.36 37.53 30.72
CA ARG A 13 14.60 38.97 30.97
C ARG A 13 15.95 39.42 30.44
N ALA A 14 17.01 38.64 30.66
CA ALA A 14 18.34 38.93 30.14
C ALA A 14 18.37 38.95 28.60
N MET A 15 17.73 38.00 27.93
CA MET A 15 17.58 38.00 26.46
C MET A 15 16.81 39.22 25.96
N ARG A 16 15.72 39.60 26.62
CA ARG A 16 14.94 40.80 26.24
C ARG A 16 15.73 42.10 26.43
N LEU A 17 16.54 42.19 27.49
CA LEU A 17 17.44 43.32 27.72
C LEU A 17 18.58 43.35 26.70
N ALA A 18 19.20 42.21 26.40
CA ALA A 18 20.25 42.11 25.39
C ALA A 18 19.73 42.46 23.97
N LEU A 19 18.50 42.06 23.64
CA LEU A 19 17.84 42.44 22.38
C LEU A 19 17.47 43.93 22.33
N ARG A 20 17.09 44.54 23.46
CA ARG A 20 16.86 46.00 23.55
C ARG A 20 18.16 46.79 23.45
N LEU A 21 19.23 46.35 24.11
CA LEU A 21 20.57 46.94 24.02
C LEU A 21 21.13 46.82 22.60
N ARG A 22 20.96 45.67 21.93
CA ARG A 22 21.32 45.52 20.50
C ARG A 22 20.55 46.44 19.56
N ARG A 23 19.30 46.82 19.89
CA ARG A 23 18.53 47.80 19.10
C ARG A 23 19.01 49.23 19.34
N LEU A 24 19.41 49.56 20.56
CA LEU A 24 19.93 50.88 20.94
C LEU A 24 21.37 51.11 20.43
N CYS A 25 22.20 50.06 20.40
CA CYS A 25 23.56 50.11 19.88
C CYS A 25 23.67 49.83 18.38
N ARG A 26 22.54 49.80 17.65
CA ARG A 26 22.60 49.66 16.20
C ARG A 26 23.15 50.97 15.65
N PRO A 27 24.32 50.98 14.98
CA PRO A 27 24.87 52.19 14.39
C PRO A 27 23.79 52.77 13.49
N GLN A 28 23.43 54.04 13.72
CA GLN A 28 22.60 54.77 12.79
C GLN A 28 23.46 54.99 11.55
N GLU A 29 23.43 54.03 10.63
CA GLU A 29 24.02 54.20 9.30
C GLU A 29 23.30 55.37 8.63
N GLY A 30 23.87 56.56 8.78
CA GLY A 30 23.51 57.79 8.10
C GLY A 30 23.86 57.77 6.61
N GLY A 31 23.69 56.63 5.95
CA GLY A 31 24.00 56.39 4.55
C GLY A 31 22.82 55.75 3.84
N GLY A 32 22.05 56.56 3.10
CA GLY A 32 21.17 56.07 2.04
C GLY A 32 19.75 55.66 2.44
N ARG A 33 18.91 56.63 2.83
CA ARG A 33 17.43 56.52 2.76
C ARG A 33 16.96 55.99 1.40
N VAL A 34 17.74 56.28 0.35
CA VAL A 34 17.59 55.79 -1.03
C VAL A 34 18.02 54.32 -1.18
N GLY A 35 19.13 53.89 -0.57
CA GLY A 35 19.61 52.51 -0.63
C GLY A 35 18.67 51.50 0.03
N VAL A 36 18.07 51.87 1.17
CA VAL A 36 17.04 51.07 1.85
C VAL A 36 15.74 50.98 1.03
N ARG A 37 15.33 52.08 0.39
CA ARG A 37 14.16 52.10 -0.51
C ARG A 37 14.40 51.28 -1.78
N LEU A 38 15.60 51.34 -2.36
CA LEU A 38 15.99 50.55 -3.52
C LEU A 38 16.06 49.05 -3.19
N THR A 39 16.61 48.66 -2.05
CA THR A 39 16.61 47.25 -1.62
C THR A 39 15.20 46.75 -1.31
N ALA A 40 14.33 47.58 -0.73
CA ALA A 40 12.92 47.24 -0.52
C ALA A 40 12.16 47.09 -1.85
N ALA A 41 12.35 48.02 -2.79
CA ALA A 41 11.76 47.96 -4.14
C ALA A 41 12.27 46.75 -4.92
N TRP A 42 13.55 46.41 -4.82
CA TRP A 42 14.13 45.20 -5.43
C TRP A 42 13.54 43.92 -4.83
N ARG A 43 13.41 43.84 -3.50
CA ARG A 43 12.78 42.68 -2.83
C ARG A 43 11.32 42.54 -3.22
N TYR A 44 10.58 43.65 -3.27
CA TYR A 44 9.17 43.66 -3.68
C TYR A 44 9.00 43.31 -5.16
N GLY A 45 9.84 43.87 -6.03
CA GLY A 45 9.89 43.54 -7.46
C GLY A 45 10.27 42.07 -7.71
N LYS A 46 11.23 41.53 -6.97
CA LYS A 46 11.57 40.10 -6.99
C LYS A 46 10.42 39.22 -6.50
N LEU A 47 9.65 39.68 -5.50
CA LEU A 47 8.46 38.98 -5.01
C LEU A 47 7.32 39.02 -6.04
N LEU A 48 7.10 40.16 -6.70
CA LEU A 48 6.13 40.32 -7.79
C LEU A 48 6.51 39.47 -8.99
N LEU A 49 7.79 39.48 -9.40
CA LEU A 49 8.28 38.58 -10.44
C LEU A 49 7.99 37.13 -10.02
N ARG A 50 8.38 36.75 -8.80
CA ARG A 50 8.08 35.43 -8.22
C ARG A 50 6.61 35.09 -8.29
N SER A 51 5.71 35.98 -7.89
CA SER A 51 4.26 35.74 -7.96
C SER A 51 3.73 35.68 -9.39
N LEU A 52 4.29 36.45 -10.33
CA LEU A 52 3.88 36.45 -11.74
C LEU A 52 4.30 35.17 -12.46
N TYR A 53 5.44 34.58 -12.10
CA TYR A 53 5.90 33.30 -12.65
C TYR A 53 5.57 32.09 -11.75
N TYR A 54 5.10 32.31 -10.51
CA TYR A 54 4.66 31.24 -9.61
C TYR A 54 3.35 30.69 -10.14
N ASN A 55 3.47 29.70 -11.01
CA ASN A 55 2.35 28.90 -11.44
C ASN A 55 2.32 27.62 -10.61
N SER A 56 1.29 27.48 -9.76
CA SER A 56 1.06 26.21 -9.05
C SER A 56 0.79 25.03 -10.01
N LEU A 57 0.47 25.34 -11.28
CA LEU A 57 0.30 24.37 -12.36
C LEU A 57 1.61 24.07 -13.13
N THR A 58 2.71 24.77 -12.84
CA THR A 58 4.04 24.55 -13.47
C THR A 58 5.11 24.41 -12.38
N ASN A 59 4.83 23.62 -11.35
CA ASN A 59 5.88 23.21 -10.43
C ASN A 59 6.77 22.13 -11.09
N SER A 60 7.97 21.94 -10.55
CA SER A 60 8.89 20.90 -11.04
C SER A 60 8.26 19.51 -11.01
N ASP A 61 7.39 19.23 -10.03
CA ASP A 61 6.73 17.93 -9.90
C ASP A 61 5.79 17.64 -11.07
N THR A 62 5.05 18.64 -11.55
CA THR A 62 4.13 18.52 -12.69
C THR A 62 4.91 18.30 -13.99
N LEU A 63 6.05 18.98 -14.14
CA LEU A 63 6.93 18.76 -15.31
C LEU A 63 7.53 17.35 -15.31
N LEU A 64 7.95 16.84 -14.14
CA LEU A 64 8.43 15.47 -14.00
C LEU A 64 7.30 14.46 -14.27
N ASP A 65 6.11 14.68 -13.74
CA ASP A 65 4.94 13.83 -14.00
C ASP A 65 4.63 13.73 -15.50
N CYS A 66 4.68 14.86 -16.23
CA CYS A 66 4.50 14.88 -17.68
C CYS A 66 5.65 14.17 -18.42
N ALA A 67 6.89 14.37 -17.99
CA ALA A 67 8.05 13.73 -18.61
C ALA A 67 8.06 12.20 -18.42
N PHE A 68 7.60 11.72 -17.26
CA PHE A 68 7.50 10.29 -16.94
C PHE A 68 6.18 9.64 -17.36
N GLU A 69 5.22 10.38 -17.90
CA GLU A 69 3.93 9.85 -18.34
C GLU A 69 4.05 8.65 -19.30
N PRO A 70 4.94 8.66 -20.32
CA PRO A 70 5.15 7.49 -21.18
C PRO A 70 5.67 6.27 -20.41
N VAL A 71 6.52 6.50 -19.41
CA VAL A 71 7.08 5.44 -18.56
C VAL A 71 5.99 4.85 -17.69
N TYR A 72 5.16 5.68 -17.06
CA TYR A 72 4.01 5.21 -16.28
C TYR A 72 3.04 4.40 -17.14
N TRP A 73 2.76 4.83 -18.38
CA TRP A 73 1.92 4.09 -19.30
C TRP A 73 2.47 2.69 -19.62
N ILE A 74 3.79 2.60 -19.89
CA ILE A 74 4.45 1.30 -20.12
C ILE A 74 4.32 0.42 -18.88
N VAL A 75 4.65 0.95 -17.69
CA VAL A 75 4.59 0.21 -16.42
C VAL A 75 3.16 -0.27 -16.13
N ASP A 76 2.16 0.60 -16.32
CA ASP A 76 0.75 0.27 -16.09
C ASP A 76 0.30 -0.85 -17.04
N ASN A 77 0.64 -0.77 -18.32
CA ASN A 77 0.26 -1.78 -19.31
C ASN A 77 0.96 -3.12 -19.06
N VAL A 78 2.25 -3.09 -18.72
CA VAL A 78 3.04 -4.26 -18.36
C VAL A 78 2.46 -4.92 -17.10
N THR A 79 2.15 -4.14 -16.06
CA THR A 79 1.56 -4.64 -14.80
C THR A 79 0.22 -5.31 -15.04
N ARG A 80 -0.62 -4.76 -15.93
CA ARG A 80 -1.90 -5.36 -16.31
C ARG A 80 -1.75 -6.71 -17.00
N TRP A 81 -0.74 -6.87 -17.86
CA TRP A 81 -0.46 -8.14 -18.52
C TRP A 81 0.08 -9.18 -17.53
N PHE A 82 1.02 -8.78 -16.68
CA PHE A 82 1.51 -9.62 -15.58
C PHE A 82 0.39 -10.06 -14.63
N GLY A 83 -0.63 -9.24 -14.41
CA GLY A 83 -1.79 -9.61 -13.60
C GLY A 83 -2.48 -10.90 -14.07
N VAL A 84 -2.64 -11.07 -15.40
CA VAL A 84 -3.20 -12.30 -15.96
C VAL A 84 -2.30 -13.51 -15.69
N VAL A 85 -0.98 -13.33 -15.87
CA VAL A 85 0.01 -14.37 -15.60
C VAL A 85 -0.02 -14.80 -14.14
N PHE A 86 -0.07 -13.85 -13.20
CA PHE A 86 -0.14 -14.15 -11.77
C PHE A 86 -1.44 -14.85 -11.37
N VAL A 87 -2.59 -14.47 -11.95
CA VAL A 87 -3.85 -15.16 -11.70
C VAL A 87 -3.79 -16.61 -12.20
N CYS A 88 -3.25 -16.83 -13.41
CA CYS A 88 -3.02 -18.17 -13.95
C CYS A 88 -2.07 -18.98 -13.04
N LEU A 89 -0.99 -18.37 -12.57
CA LEU A 89 -0.04 -19.00 -11.66
C LEU A 89 -0.70 -19.46 -10.36
N VAL A 90 -1.53 -18.63 -9.74
CA VAL A 90 -2.26 -19.01 -8.50
C VAL A 90 -3.20 -20.19 -8.75
N VAL A 91 -3.93 -20.19 -9.86
CA VAL A 91 -4.83 -21.29 -10.24
C VAL A 91 -4.04 -22.58 -10.49
N LEU A 92 -2.93 -22.50 -11.23
CA LEU A 92 -2.06 -23.65 -11.51
C LEU A 92 -1.43 -24.20 -10.24
N LEU A 93 -0.90 -23.33 -9.37
CA LEU A 93 -0.29 -23.74 -8.10
C LEU A 93 -1.34 -24.43 -7.21
N THR A 94 -2.52 -23.84 -7.05
CA THR A 94 -3.60 -24.42 -6.25
C THR A 94 -4.05 -25.78 -6.82
N SER A 95 -4.20 -25.87 -8.14
CA SER A 95 -4.57 -27.11 -8.82
C SER A 95 -3.50 -28.18 -8.66
N SER A 96 -2.22 -27.82 -8.75
CA SER A 96 -1.10 -28.76 -8.58
C SER A 96 -1.07 -29.34 -7.17
N VAL A 97 -1.30 -28.52 -6.13
CA VAL A 97 -1.37 -28.99 -4.74
C VAL A 97 -2.53 -29.97 -4.57
N VAL A 98 -3.71 -29.64 -5.10
CA VAL A 98 -4.87 -30.54 -5.10
C VAL A 98 -4.52 -31.86 -5.78
N ILE A 99 -3.99 -31.83 -7.00
CA ILE A 99 -3.60 -33.04 -7.74
C ILE A 99 -2.61 -33.90 -6.94
N ILE A 100 -1.57 -33.30 -6.36
CA ILE A 100 -0.59 -34.03 -5.56
C ILE A 100 -1.24 -34.70 -4.36
N VAL A 101 -2.12 -33.98 -3.66
CA VAL A 101 -2.82 -34.51 -2.48
C VAL A 101 -3.69 -35.70 -2.83
N TYR A 102 -4.50 -35.65 -3.90
CA TYR A 102 -5.39 -36.75 -4.24
C TYR A 102 -4.70 -37.93 -4.92
N LEU A 103 -3.69 -37.68 -5.78
CA LEU A 103 -3.05 -38.76 -6.54
C LEU A 103 -1.96 -39.48 -5.77
N PHE A 104 -1.22 -38.78 -4.91
CA PHE A 104 -0.06 -39.35 -4.22
C PHE A 104 -0.26 -39.45 -2.71
N VAL A 105 -0.67 -38.36 -2.06
CA VAL A 105 -0.74 -38.32 -0.59
C VAL A 105 -1.89 -39.17 -0.05
N LEU A 106 -3.07 -39.07 -0.65
CA LEU A 106 -4.27 -39.76 -0.17
C LEU A 106 -4.13 -41.30 -0.22
N PRO A 107 -3.61 -41.92 -1.29
CA PRO A 107 -3.33 -43.37 -1.30
C PRO A 107 -2.34 -43.80 -0.20
N THR A 108 -1.28 -43.03 0.04
CA THR A 108 -0.32 -43.32 1.12
C THR A 108 -0.98 -43.23 2.50
N ILE A 109 -1.86 -42.24 2.70
CA ILE A 109 -2.60 -42.07 3.95
C ILE A 109 -3.58 -43.25 4.17
N PHE A 110 -4.27 -43.71 3.12
CA PHE A 110 -5.20 -44.85 3.22
C PHE A 110 -4.53 -46.14 3.68
N SER A 111 -3.28 -46.37 3.29
CA SER A 111 -2.53 -47.57 3.67
C SER A 111 -1.87 -47.47 5.06
N SER A 112 -1.65 -46.25 5.57
CA SER A 112 -0.76 -46.02 6.73
C SER A 112 -1.48 -45.49 7.99
N TYR A 113 -2.64 -44.85 7.83
CA TYR A 113 -3.34 -44.15 8.92
C TYR A 113 -4.73 -44.75 9.20
N PRO A 114 -5.23 -44.65 10.45
CA PRO A 114 -6.56 -45.15 10.80
C PRO A 114 -7.66 -44.24 10.22
N ALA A 115 -8.83 -44.84 9.95
CA ALA A 115 -9.94 -44.19 9.22
C ALA A 115 -10.39 -42.81 9.76
N HIS A 116 -10.32 -42.58 11.08
CA HIS A 116 -10.71 -41.31 11.67
C HIS A 116 -9.76 -40.16 11.29
N TRP A 117 -8.45 -40.42 11.18
CA TRP A 117 -7.47 -39.43 10.71
C TRP A 117 -7.68 -39.10 9.24
N ILE A 118 -8.02 -40.11 8.42
CA ILE A 118 -8.37 -39.92 7.01
C ILE A 118 -9.59 -39.02 6.87
N ALA A 119 -10.66 -39.32 7.62
CA ALA A 119 -11.88 -38.53 7.61
C ALA A 119 -11.61 -37.08 8.05
N TRP A 120 -10.80 -36.86 9.09
CA TRP A 120 -10.37 -35.53 9.50
C TRP A 120 -9.67 -34.78 8.37
N HIS A 121 -8.70 -35.42 7.71
CA HIS A 121 -7.95 -34.76 6.64
C HIS A 121 -8.80 -34.41 5.43
N LEU A 122 -9.74 -35.30 5.06
CA LEU A 122 -10.70 -35.03 4.01
C LEU A 122 -11.61 -33.86 4.40
N CYS A 123 -12.27 -33.91 5.55
CA CYS A 123 -13.20 -32.86 5.96
C CYS A 123 -12.51 -31.50 6.14
N CYS A 124 -11.42 -31.44 6.91
CA CYS A 124 -10.70 -30.21 7.19
C CYS A 124 -10.01 -29.65 5.94
N GLY A 125 -9.35 -30.52 5.17
CA GLY A 125 -8.66 -30.14 3.93
C GLY A 125 -9.61 -29.58 2.87
N HIS A 126 -10.75 -30.25 2.63
CA HIS A 126 -11.75 -29.76 1.66
C HIS A 126 -12.40 -28.46 2.14
N TRP A 127 -12.70 -28.34 3.44
CA TRP A 127 -13.24 -27.10 4.00
C TRP A 127 -12.31 -25.91 3.77
N LEU A 128 -11.01 -26.07 4.07
CA LEU A 128 -10.02 -25.03 3.81
C LEU A 128 -9.89 -24.72 2.31
N LEU A 129 -9.86 -25.75 1.46
CA LEU A 129 -9.79 -25.57 0.00
C LEU A 129 -10.98 -24.77 -0.53
N ILE A 130 -12.21 -25.11 -0.11
CA ILE A 130 -13.43 -24.39 -0.48
C ILE A 130 -13.33 -22.93 -0.07
N LEU A 131 -12.87 -22.65 1.16
CA LEU A 131 -12.73 -21.27 1.65
C LEU A 131 -11.68 -20.48 0.88
N VAL A 132 -10.54 -21.09 0.57
CA VAL A 132 -9.49 -20.49 -0.28
C VAL A 132 -10.05 -20.14 -1.65
N VAL A 133 -10.64 -21.11 -2.34
CA VAL A 133 -11.16 -20.94 -3.71
C VAL A 133 -12.28 -19.91 -3.74
N PHE A 134 -13.23 -19.98 -2.80
CA PHE A 134 -14.34 -19.03 -2.72
C PHE A 134 -13.84 -17.60 -2.50
N HIS A 135 -12.98 -17.37 -1.51
CA HIS A 135 -12.51 -16.02 -1.21
C HIS A 135 -11.60 -15.47 -2.31
N TYR A 136 -10.77 -16.31 -2.93
CA TYR A 136 -9.99 -15.93 -4.10
C TYR A 136 -10.89 -15.51 -5.27
N TYR A 137 -11.87 -16.35 -5.62
CA TYR A 137 -12.85 -16.04 -6.67
C TYR A 137 -13.60 -14.74 -6.38
N LYS A 138 -14.04 -14.54 -5.14
CA LYS A 138 -14.72 -13.30 -4.75
C LYS A 138 -13.77 -12.10 -4.78
N ALA A 139 -12.51 -12.24 -4.42
CA ALA A 139 -11.54 -11.15 -4.47
C ALA A 139 -11.22 -10.72 -5.90
N THR A 140 -11.10 -11.67 -6.83
CA THR A 140 -10.82 -11.39 -8.26
C THR A 140 -12.03 -10.82 -9.00
N THR A 141 -13.24 -11.36 -8.78
CA THR A 141 -14.43 -11.00 -9.57
C THR A 141 -15.27 -9.86 -8.98
N THR A 142 -15.16 -9.59 -7.68
CA THR A 142 -15.95 -8.51 -7.07
C THR A 142 -15.33 -7.16 -7.43
N SER A 143 -16.14 -6.24 -7.95
CA SER A 143 -15.73 -4.85 -8.17
C SER A 143 -15.17 -4.26 -6.88
N PRO A 144 -14.04 -3.52 -6.91
CA PRO A 144 -13.46 -2.91 -5.72
C PRO A 144 -14.34 -1.79 -5.13
N GLY A 145 -15.33 -1.32 -5.88
CA GLY A 145 -16.20 -0.20 -5.52
C GLY A 145 -15.69 1.12 -6.09
N HIS A 146 -16.58 1.85 -6.75
CA HIS A 146 -16.31 3.11 -7.44
C HIS A 146 -17.25 4.22 -6.95
N PRO A 147 -16.80 5.49 -6.95
CA PRO A 147 -17.62 6.60 -6.48
C PRO A 147 -18.87 6.78 -7.37
N PRO A 148 -20.01 7.17 -6.80
CA PRO A 148 -21.23 7.44 -7.55
C PRO A 148 -21.04 8.66 -8.46
N LYS A 149 -21.50 8.57 -9.72
CA LYS A 149 -21.31 9.63 -10.73
C LYS A 149 -22.25 10.84 -10.53
N ASP A 150 -23.47 10.62 -10.02
CA ASP A 150 -24.52 11.65 -9.99
C ASP A 150 -24.76 12.32 -8.63
N LYS A 151 -24.13 11.85 -7.55
CA LYS A 151 -24.41 12.39 -6.20
C LYS A 151 -23.40 13.47 -5.83
N ARG A 152 -23.78 14.74 -6.09
CA ARG A 152 -23.02 15.93 -5.69
C ARG A 152 -22.97 16.16 -4.17
N ASP A 153 -23.86 15.52 -3.42
CA ASP A 153 -23.97 15.68 -1.96
C ASP A 153 -23.01 14.79 -1.16
N VAL A 154 -22.16 14.00 -1.82
CA VAL A 154 -21.15 13.22 -1.10
C VAL A 154 -20.02 14.18 -0.69
N PRO A 155 -19.70 14.30 0.60
CA PRO A 155 -18.62 15.17 1.05
C PRO A 155 -17.33 14.74 0.34
N SER A 156 -16.76 15.64 -0.47
CA SER A 156 -15.56 15.36 -1.27
C SER A 156 -14.37 16.12 -0.70
N VAL A 157 -13.20 15.49 -0.72
CA VAL A 157 -11.96 16.07 -0.18
C VAL A 157 -11.09 16.69 -1.27
N SER A 158 -11.26 16.25 -2.52
CA SER A 158 -10.52 16.74 -3.69
C SER A 158 -11.19 16.25 -4.98
N ILE A 159 -10.74 16.74 -6.14
CA ILE A 159 -11.17 16.26 -7.46
C ILE A 159 -10.09 15.37 -8.06
N CYS A 160 -10.49 14.28 -8.70
CA CYS A 160 -9.57 13.47 -9.49
C CYS A 160 -9.20 14.16 -10.80
N LYS A 161 -7.92 14.48 -11.00
CA LYS A 161 -7.41 15.08 -12.25
C LYS A 161 -7.60 14.19 -13.49
N LYS A 162 -7.60 12.86 -13.32
CA LYS A 162 -7.76 11.88 -14.42
C LYS A 162 -9.23 11.58 -14.73
N CYS A 163 -10.06 11.36 -13.71
CA CYS A 163 -11.49 11.01 -13.90
C CYS A 163 -12.43 12.23 -13.92
N ILE A 164 -11.94 13.42 -13.57
CA ILE A 164 -12.74 14.66 -13.44
C ILE A 164 -14.01 14.44 -12.58
N THR A 165 -13.84 13.71 -11.48
CA THR A 165 -14.93 13.36 -10.54
C THR A 165 -14.53 13.75 -9.13
N PRO A 166 -15.46 14.26 -8.29
CA PRO A 166 -15.21 14.49 -6.87
C PRO A 166 -14.76 13.18 -6.20
N LYS A 167 -13.69 13.22 -5.42
CA LYS A 167 -13.20 12.08 -4.63
C LYS A 167 -13.84 12.11 -3.25
N PRO A 168 -14.68 11.12 -2.91
CA PRO A 168 -15.08 10.88 -1.52
C PRO A 168 -13.84 10.62 -0.64
N PRO A 169 -13.96 10.70 0.70
CA PRO A 169 -12.84 10.46 1.59
C PRO A 169 -12.26 9.05 1.34
N ARG A 170 -10.93 8.94 1.42
CA ARG A 170 -10.18 7.68 1.20
C ARG A 170 -10.31 7.07 -0.20
N THR A 171 -10.76 7.83 -1.19
CA THR A 171 -10.82 7.39 -2.60
C THR A 171 -9.54 7.76 -3.32
N HIS A 172 -8.93 6.79 -4.01
CA HIS A 172 -7.73 7.00 -4.81
C HIS A 172 -7.95 6.54 -6.25
N HIS A 173 -7.23 7.16 -7.18
CA HIS A 173 -7.27 6.76 -8.58
C HIS A 173 -6.20 5.70 -8.82
N CYS A 174 -6.60 4.55 -9.35
CA CYS A 174 -5.67 3.54 -9.82
C CYS A 174 -5.41 3.79 -11.31
N SER A 175 -4.15 4.05 -11.69
CA SER A 175 -3.75 4.23 -13.08
C SER A 175 -3.89 2.95 -13.90
N ILE A 176 -3.59 1.80 -13.29
CA ILE A 176 -3.68 0.48 -13.93
C ILE A 176 -5.13 0.11 -14.30
N CYS A 177 -6.09 0.38 -13.40
CA CYS A 177 -7.51 0.14 -13.66
C CYS A 177 -8.21 1.34 -14.34
N SER A 178 -7.52 2.48 -14.51
CA SER A 178 -8.05 3.73 -15.06
C SER A 178 -9.35 4.23 -14.39
N LEU A 179 -9.49 4.02 -13.08
CA LEU A 179 -10.70 4.37 -12.34
C LEU A 179 -10.42 4.78 -10.89
N CYS A 180 -11.34 5.54 -10.30
CA CYS A 180 -11.31 5.85 -8.87
C CYS A 180 -11.91 4.69 -8.05
N VAL A 181 -11.16 4.22 -7.06
CA VAL A 181 -11.56 3.13 -6.16
C VAL A 181 -11.89 3.69 -4.77
N LEU A 182 -13.07 3.34 -4.26
CA LEU A 182 -13.49 3.70 -2.90
C LEU A 182 -12.66 2.94 -1.87
N LYS A 183 -12.16 3.63 -0.84
CA LYS A 183 -11.30 3.05 0.20
C LYS A 183 -10.21 2.17 -0.43
N MET A 184 -9.56 2.69 -1.47
CA MET A 184 -8.51 1.96 -2.19
C MET A 184 -7.39 1.61 -1.22
N ASP A 185 -7.02 0.34 -1.21
CA ASP A 185 -5.85 -0.13 -0.50
C ASP A 185 -4.67 -0.20 -1.48
N HIS A 186 -4.74 -1.10 -2.46
CA HIS A 186 -3.73 -1.22 -3.52
C HIS A 186 -4.31 -1.88 -4.78
N HIS A 187 -3.58 -1.81 -5.89
CA HIS A 187 -3.80 -2.68 -7.04
C HIS A 187 -3.02 -3.97 -6.84
N CYS A 188 -3.69 -5.12 -6.92
CA CYS A 188 -3.06 -6.42 -6.67
C CYS A 188 -2.91 -7.20 -7.98
N PRO A 189 -1.69 -7.37 -8.51
CA PRO A 189 -1.46 -8.19 -9.70
C PRO A 189 -1.93 -9.64 -9.52
N TRP A 190 -1.80 -10.19 -8.31
CA TRP A 190 -2.26 -11.55 -7.97
C TRP A 190 -3.76 -11.75 -8.08
N LEU A 191 -4.56 -10.68 -8.03
CA LEU A 191 -6.00 -10.73 -8.25
C LEU A 191 -6.38 -10.26 -9.66
N ASN A 192 -5.43 -9.67 -10.40
CA ASN A 192 -5.69 -8.82 -11.56
C ASN A 192 -6.84 -7.81 -11.31
N ASN A 193 -6.89 -7.27 -10.09
CA ASN A 193 -7.97 -6.40 -9.62
C ASN A 193 -7.46 -5.48 -8.51
N CYS A 194 -8.11 -4.33 -8.34
CA CYS A 194 -7.88 -3.48 -7.18
C CYS A 194 -8.50 -4.08 -5.92
N VAL A 195 -7.87 -3.83 -4.78
CA VAL A 195 -8.46 -4.07 -3.46
C VAL A 195 -9.03 -2.74 -2.95
N GLY A 196 -10.34 -2.72 -2.77
CA GLY A 196 -11.10 -1.54 -2.36
C GLY A 196 -12.25 -1.90 -1.43
N HIS A 197 -13.14 -0.93 -1.18
CA HIS A 197 -14.20 -1.02 -0.19
C HIS A 197 -15.04 -2.32 -0.25
N LEU A 198 -15.43 -2.75 -1.45
CA LEU A 198 -16.39 -3.85 -1.62
C LEU A 198 -15.74 -5.25 -1.63
N ASN A 199 -14.46 -5.36 -1.96
CA ASN A 199 -13.76 -6.65 -2.05
C ASN A 199 -12.65 -6.85 -1.00
N HIS A 200 -12.32 -5.83 -0.22
CA HIS A 200 -11.29 -5.90 0.84
C HIS A 200 -11.51 -7.07 1.82
N ARG A 201 -12.77 -7.35 2.19
CA ARG A 201 -13.08 -8.48 3.08
C ARG A 201 -12.71 -9.83 2.46
N TYR A 202 -12.90 -9.99 1.16
CA TYR A 202 -12.60 -11.25 0.47
C TYR A 202 -11.10 -11.42 0.29
N PHE A 203 -10.38 -10.34 -0.04
CA PHE A 203 -8.92 -10.36 -0.10
C PHE A 203 -8.31 -10.76 1.25
N PHE A 204 -8.73 -10.13 2.35
CA PHE A 204 -8.22 -10.45 3.67
C PHE A 204 -8.51 -11.91 4.06
N SER A 205 -9.75 -12.38 3.86
CA SER A 205 -10.10 -13.77 4.14
C SER A 205 -9.32 -14.76 3.25
N PHE A 206 -9.08 -14.43 1.99
CA PHE A 206 -8.24 -15.24 1.11
C PHE A 206 -6.83 -15.39 1.68
N CYS A 207 -6.17 -14.29 2.07
CA CYS A 207 -4.85 -14.35 2.69
C CYS A 207 -4.86 -15.20 3.97
N LEU A 208 -5.85 -15.00 4.84
CA LEU A 208 -5.98 -15.76 6.08
C LEU A 208 -6.11 -17.28 5.82
N TYR A 209 -7.06 -17.68 4.96
CA TYR A 209 -7.30 -19.10 4.69
C TYR A 209 -6.18 -19.74 3.88
N MET A 210 -5.48 -18.99 3.02
CA MET A 210 -4.26 -19.46 2.38
C MET A 210 -3.17 -19.75 3.41
N THR A 211 -2.92 -18.83 4.35
CA THR A 211 -1.94 -19.06 5.41
C THR A 211 -2.31 -20.26 6.28
N LEU A 212 -3.58 -20.37 6.68
CA LEU A 212 -4.06 -21.54 7.43
C LEU A 212 -3.92 -22.84 6.64
N GLY A 213 -4.18 -22.82 5.32
CA GLY A 213 -3.96 -23.95 4.43
C GLY A 213 -2.49 -24.37 4.38
N CYS A 214 -1.55 -23.42 4.24
CA CYS A 214 -0.12 -23.71 4.26
C CYS A 214 0.34 -24.30 5.61
N VAL A 215 -0.13 -23.74 6.73
CA VAL A 215 0.16 -24.26 8.07
C VAL A 215 -0.41 -25.67 8.23
N TYR A 216 -1.64 -25.89 7.82
CA TYR A 216 -2.30 -27.20 7.85
C TYR A 216 -1.50 -28.23 7.05
N CYS A 217 -1.14 -27.95 5.80
CA CYS A 217 -0.32 -28.84 4.97
C CYS A 217 1.05 -29.13 5.60
N SER A 218 1.69 -28.13 6.20
CA SER A 218 3.01 -28.29 6.84
C SER A 218 2.93 -29.21 8.05
N ILE A 219 1.89 -29.07 8.88
CA ILE A 219 1.69 -29.90 10.07
C ILE A 219 1.26 -31.32 9.66
N SER A 220 0.31 -31.46 8.74
CA SER A 220 -0.22 -32.77 8.32
C SER A 220 0.84 -33.63 7.63
N SER A 221 1.72 -33.00 6.84
CA SER A 221 2.75 -33.71 6.08
C SER A 221 4.06 -33.90 6.87
N ARG A 222 4.14 -33.42 8.11
CA ARG A 222 5.38 -33.46 8.92
C ARG A 222 5.92 -34.87 9.09
N ASN A 223 5.09 -35.84 9.48
CA ASN A 223 5.55 -37.20 9.74
C ASN A 223 6.03 -37.87 8.45
N LEU A 224 5.23 -37.76 7.38
CA LEU A 224 5.60 -38.29 6.06
C LEU A 224 6.93 -37.68 5.56
N PHE A 225 7.15 -36.40 5.82
CA PHE A 225 8.42 -35.74 5.49
C PHE A 225 9.59 -36.28 6.30
N LEU A 226 9.44 -36.47 7.62
CA LEU A 226 10.48 -37.03 8.48
C LEU A 226 10.80 -38.48 8.10
N ASP A 227 9.79 -39.29 7.81
CA ASP A 227 9.95 -40.67 7.38
C ASP A 227 10.72 -40.73 6.05
N ALA A 228 10.33 -39.91 5.07
CA ALA A 228 11.04 -39.81 3.79
C ALA A 228 12.48 -39.31 3.96
N TYR A 229 12.71 -38.33 4.82
CA TYR A 229 14.04 -37.80 5.10
C TYR A 229 14.95 -38.88 5.72
N SER A 230 14.45 -39.62 6.71
CA SER A 230 15.19 -40.70 7.36
C SER A 230 15.53 -41.83 6.40
N ALA A 231 14.64 -42.17 5.46
CA ALA A 231 14.88 -43.20 4.45
C ALA A 231 16.01 -42.81 3.48
N ILE A 232 16.10 -41.53 3.12
CA ILE A 232 17.19 -41.00 2.28
C ILE A 232 18.52 -41.08 3.03
N GLU A 233 18.55 -40.65 4.29
CA GLU A 233 19.77 -40.67 5.11
C GLU A 233 20.34 -42.10 5.22
N VAL A 234 19.50 -43.09 5.51
CA VAL A 234 19.93 -44.49 5.57
C VAL A 234 20.47 -45.00 4.22
N SER A 235 19.90 -44.54 3.09
CA SER A 235 20.35 -44.94 1.76
C SER A 235 21.69 -44.33 1.32
N GLU A 236 22.11 -43.20 1.90
CA GLU A 236 23.41 -42.59 1.60
C GLU A 236 24.56 -43.19 2.42
N PHE A 237 24.26 -43.82 3.55
CA PHE A 237 25.25 -44.40 4.47
C PHE A 237 25.43 -45.93 4.34
N CYS A 238 24.81 -46.57 3.34
CA CYS A 238 24.87 -48.02 3.09
C CYS A 238 25.32 -48.26 1.64
#